data_AF-A0A182NFI2-F1
#
_entry.id   AF-A0A182NFI2-F1
#
_cell.length_a   1.000
_cell.length_b   1.000
_cell.length_c   1.000
_cell.angle_alpha   90.00
_cell.angle_beta   90.00
_cell.angle_gamma   90.00
#
_symmetry.space_group_name_H-M   'P 1'
#
loop_
_entity.id
_entity.type
_entity.pdbx_description
1 polymer ?
#
loop_
_entity_poly.entity_id
_entity_poly.type
_entity_poly.pdbx_seq_one_letter_code
_entity_poly.pdbx_strand_id
1 'polypeptide(L)'
;MKIFFVGLLALTLLAGVTFADTAEQESLEESAEATCVTERCPGQYEVYKCCGKCYQETCITNAVKCEKECNPGCFCQDGFIREHQGGRCMPKRMCDIYLRRGFNSG
;
A
#
# COMPACT_ATOMS: atom_id res chain seq x y z
N MET A 1 -5.40 -0.89 66.45
CA MET A 1 -4.73 0.18 65.68
C MET A 1 -3.90 -0.43 64.55
N LYS A 2 -4.52 -0.63 63.37
CA LYS A 2 -3.88 -1.04 62.09
C LYS A 2 -4.92 -1.24 60.98
N ILE A 3 -6.19 -1.31 61.34
CA ILE A 3 -7.33 -1.41 60.41
C ILE A 3 -7.85 -0.07 59.88
N PHE A 4 -7.39 1.07 60.44
CA PHE A 4 -7.77 2.40 59.93
C PHE A 4 -6.88 2.89 58.78
N PHE A 5 -5.71 2.28 58.55
CA PHE A 5 -4.81 2.66 57.45
C PHE A 5 -5.17 1.95 56.13
N VAL A 6 -5.86 0.82 56.19
CA VAL A 6 -6.22 0.05 54.98
C VAL A 6 -7.43 0.67 54.27
N GLY A 7 -8.35 1.31 55.01
CA GLY A 7 -9.52 1.98 54.44
C GLY A 7 -9.20 3.29 53.70
N LEU A 8 -8.16 4.03 54.14
CA LEU A 8 -7.73 5.28 53.50
C LEU A 8 -6.95 5.05 52.21
N LEU A 9 -6.17 3.96 52.11
CA LEU A 9 -5.45 3.58 50.89
C LEU A 9 -6.37 3.00 49.81
N ALA A 10 -7.51 2.41 50.18
CA ALA A 10 -8.50 1.92 49.22
C ALA A 10 -9.33 3.06 48.61
N LEU A 11 -9.56 4.16 49.34
CA LEU A 11 -10.33 5.30 48.85
C LEU A 11 -9.55 6.15 47.84
N THR A 12 -8.22 6.19 47.93
CA THR A 12 -7.38 6.86 46.93
C THR A 12 -7.32 6.15 45.58
N LEU A 13 -7.77 4.89 45.50
CA LEU A 13 -7.85 4.15 44.23
C LEU A 13 -9.10 4.49 43.40
N LEU A 14 -10.11 5.16 43.97
CA LEU A 14 -11.31 5.57 43.23
C LEU A 14 -11.27 7.00 42.66
N ALA A 15 -10.21 7.77 42.95
CA ALA A 15 -10.00 9.11 42.38
C ALA A 15 -8.84 9.18 41.37
N GLY A 16 -8.20 8.05 41.06
CA GLY A 16 -6.95 7.98 40.28
C GLY A 16 -7.05 7.34 38.90
N VAL A 17 -8.25 7.03 38.39
CA VAL A 17 -8.44 6.54 37.01
C VAL A 17 -9.54 7.34 36.34
N THR A 18 -9.21 8.58 35.98
CA THR A 18 -9.78 9.23 34.78
C THR A 18 -8.67 9.33 33.75
N PHE A 19 -8.12 8.18 33.36
CA PHE A 19 -7.54 8.06 32.03
C PHE A 19 -8.63 7.45 31.18
N ALA A 20 -9.09 8.25 30.23
CA ALA A 20 -10.13 7.92 29.30
C ALA A 20 -9.72 6.69 28.47
N ASP A 21 -10.23 5.53 28.82
CA ASP A 21 -10.36 4.40 27.91
C ASP A 21 -11.85 4.25 27.63
N THR A 22 -12.36 5.08 26.71
CA THR A 22 -13.49 4.64 25.88
C THR A 22 -12.95 3.55 24.96
N ALA A 23 -12.78 2.35 25.51
CA ALA A 23 -12.59 1.14 24.72
C ALA A 23 -13.98 0.59 24.33
N GLU A 24 -14.74 1.41 23.61
CA GLU A 24 -15.77 0.97 22.66
C GLU A 24 -16.09 2.17 21.74
N GLN A 25 -15.77 1.97 20.46
CA GLN A 25 -16.13 2.75 19.28
C GLN A 25 -15.32 4.01 18.90
N GLU A 26 -14.93 3.98 17.62
CA GLU A 26 -14.40 5.06 16.77
C GLU A 26 -12.97 5.51 17.01
N SER A 27 -12.05 4.85 16.29
CA SER A 27 -10.97 5.57 15.62
C SER A 27 -11.01 5.27 14.12
N LEU A 28 -12.19 5.43 13.51
CA LEU A 28 -12.24 5.89 12.13
C LEU A 28 -12.13 7.41 12.22
N GLU A 29 -11.08 7.95 11.64
CA GLU A 29 -10.80 9.39 11.48
C GLU A 29 -10.08 10.08 12.65
N GLU A 30 -8.74 10.05 12.64
CA GLU A 30 -7.93 11.27 12.46
C GLU A 30 -6.42 10.93 12.36
N SER A 31 -6.02 10.44 11.19
CA SER A 31 -4.77 10.86 10.56
C SER A 31 -4.95 10.59 9.07
N ALA A 32 -5.01 11.64 8.25
CA ALA A 32 -5.25 11.55 6.82
C ALA A 32 -4.04 10.96 6.07
N GLU A 33 -3.71 9.70 6.35
CA GLU A 33 -2.85 8.86 5.54
C GLU A 33 -3.76 7.82 4.88
N ALA A 34 -4.00 7.99 3.57
CA ALA A 34 -4.88 7.12 2.81
C ALA A 34 -4.49 5.65 3.02
N THR A 35 -5.31 4.92 3.79
CA THR A 35 -5.11 3.48 3.98
C THR A 35 -5.35 2.81 2.64
N CYS A 36 -4.28 2.39 1.99
CA CYS A 36 -4.37 1.78 0.68
C CYS A 36 -4.79 0.32 0.81
N VAL A 37 -5.93 -0.03 0.22
CA VAL A 37 -6.38 -1.41 0.17
C VAL A 37 -5.51 -2.18 -0.79
N THR A 38 -4.73 -3.14 -0.30
CA THR A 38 -3.89 -3.98 -1.14
C THR A 38 -4.75 -5.05 -1.83
N GLU A 39 -4.77 -5.05 -3.16
CA GLU A 39 -5.44 -6.08 -3.94
C GLU A 39 -4.46 -7.12 -4.48
N ARG A 40 -4.95 -8.32 -4.77
CA ARG A 40 -4.13 -9.35 -5.44
C ARG A 40 -4.05 -9.03 -6.93
N CYS A 41 -2.82 -8.85 -7.43
CA CYS A 41 -2.61 -8.70 -8.86
C CYS A 41 -2.86 -10.00 -9.62
N PRO A 42 -3.61 -9.96 -10.74
CA PRO A 42 -3.90 -11.16 -11.54
C PRO A 42 -2.71 -11.56 -12.44
N GLY A 43 -1.83 -10.61 -12.79
CA GLY A 43 -0.71 -10.86 -13.68
C GLY A 43 0.47 -11.55 -13.01
N GLN A 44 1.20 -12.34 -13.79
CA GLN A 44 2.49 -12.88 -13.35
C GLN A 44 3.52 -11.77 -13.22
N TYR A 45 4.38 -11.88 -12.21
CA TYR A 45 5.43 -10.89 -11.91
C TYR A 45 4.88 -9.48 -11.66
N GLU A 46 3.63 -9.39 -11.19
CA GLU A 46 3.04 -8.14 -10.73
C GLU A 46 3.04 -8.07 -9.19
N VAL A 47 3.07 -6.85 -8.68
CA VAL A 47 2.93 -6.52 -7.27
C VAL A 47 2.02 -5.29 -7.15
N TYR A 48 1.10 -5.33 -6.20
CA TYR A 48 0.25 -4.18 -5.92
C TYR A 48 1.08 -3.12 -5.22
N LYS A 49 1.06 -1.89 -5.73
CA LYS A 49 1.65 -0.72 -5.07
C LYS A 49 0.53 0.27 -4.83
N CYS A 50 0.45 0.77 -3.60
CA CYS A 50 -0.45 1.85 -3.24
C CYS A 50 -0.07 3.17 -3.90
N CYS A 51 1.22 3.31 -4.19
CA CYS A 51 1.79 4.50 -4.79
C CYS A 51 2.84 4.11 -5.82
N GLY A 52 2.42 3.98 -7.07
CA GLY A 52 3.32 3.85 -8.22
C GLY A 52 3.23 5.04 -9.16
N LYS A 53 4.20 5.15 -10.08
CA LYS A 53 4.15 6.11 -11.18
C LYS A 53 2.96 5.79 -12.09
N CYS A 54 2.43 6.79 -12.80
CA CYS A 54 1.31 6.56 -13.72
C CYS A 54 1.69 5.69 -14.94
N TYR A 55 2.99 5.56 -15.21
CA TYR A 55 3.55 4.73 -16.27
C TYR A 55 4.48 3.66 -15.68
N GLN A 56 4.75 2.66 -16.50
CA GLN A 56 5.71 1.60 -16.22
C GLN A 56 6.68 1.52 -17.37
N GLU A 57 7.90 1.05 -17.10
CA GLU A 57 8.83 0.73 -18.17
C GLU A 57 8.21 -0.33 -19.09
N THR A 58 8.45 -0.16 -20.39
CA THR A 58 8.04 -1.13 -21.39
C THR A 58 9.17 -1.35 -22.40
N CYS A 59 9.06 -2.36 -23.27
CA CYS A 59 10.01 -2.52 -24.38
C CYS A 59 9.87 -1.42 -25.44
N ILE A 60 8.75 -0.72 -25.47
CA ILE A 60 8.43 0.33 -26.44
C ILE A 60 8.28 1.63 -25.68
N THR A 61 9.37 2.40 -25.63
CA THR A 61 9.39 3.65 -24.86
C THR A 61 8.41 4.64 -25.47
N ASN A 62 7.40 5.00 -24.69
CA ASN A 62 6.43 6.04 -25.04
C ASN A 62 6.53 7.16 -24.00
N ALA A 63 6.44 8.41 -24.46
CA ALA A 63 6.35 9.54 -23.56
C ALA A 63 4.96 9.55 -22.91
N VAL A 64 4.92 9.39 -21.59
CA VAL A 64 3.69 9.48 -20.79
C VAL A 64 3.78 10.68 -19.86
N LYS A 65 2.76 11.54 -19.90
CA LYS A 65 2.61 12.62 -18.92
C LYS A 65 1.78 12.11 -17.74
N CYS A 66 2.30 12.27 -16.53
CA CYS A 66 1.55 11.96 -15.32
C CYS A 66 0.87 13.22 -14.77
N GLU A 67 -0.45 13.13 -14.56
CA GLU A 67 -1.21 14.17 -13.84
C GLU A 67 -1.06 14.02 -12.33
N LYS A 68 -0.92 12.78 -11.85
CA LYS A 68 -0.76 12.43 -10.44
C LYS A 68 0.52 11.65 -10.23
N GLU A 69 1.22 11.96 -9.14
CA GLU A 69 2.47 11.28 -8.80
C GLU A 69 2.25 9.86 -8.27
N CYS A 70 1.11 9.65 -7.60
CA CYS A 70 0.78 8.45 -6.86
C CYS A 70 -0.44 7.77 -7.47
N ASN A 71 -0.23 6.58 -8.03
CA ASN A 71 -1.28 5.80 -8.68
C ASN A 71 -1.30 4.41 -8.06
N PRO A 72 -2.37 4.03 -7.32
CA PRO A 72 -2.52 2.68 -6.81
C PRO A 72 -2.78 1.70 -7.96
N GLY A 73 -2.24 0.49 -7.86
CA GLY A 73 -2.51 -0.56 -8.83
C GLY A 73 -1.39 -1.61 -8.95
N CYS A 74 -1.47 -2.41 -10.00
CA CYS A 74 -0.53 -3.50 -10.26
C CYS A 74 0.66 -3.06 -11.12
N PHE A 75 1.84 -3.24 -10.57
CA PHE A 75 3.12 -2.87 -11.17
C PHE A 75 3.99 -4.10 -11.38
N CYS A 76 4.83 -4.08 -12.42
CA CYS A 76 5.84 -5.11 -12.57
C CYS A 76 6.78 -5.13 -11.35
N GLN A 77 7.11 -6.33 -10.90
CA GLN A 77 8.13 -6.58 -9.89
C GLN A 77 9.50 -6.10 -10.39
N ASP A 78 10.42 -5.83 -9.48
CA ASP A 78 11.74 -5.34 -9.83
C ASP A 78 12.48 -6.33 -10.76
N GLY A 79 13.09 -5.80 -11.82
CA GLY A 79 13.70 -6.60 -12.89
C GLY A 79 12.73 -7.03 -14.01
N PHE A 80 11.43 -6.77 -13.86
CA PHE A 80 10.39 -7.01 -14.86
C PHE A 80 9.84 -5.69 -15.40
N ILE A 81 9.46 -5.68 -16.67
CA ILE A 81 8.85 -4.52 -17.35
C ILE A 81 7.67 -5.01 -18.21
N ARG A 82 6.75 -4.11 -18.59
CA ARG A 82 5.63 -4.53 -19.45
C ARG A 82 6.10 -4.72 -20.89
N GLU A 83 5.56 -5.72 -21.56
CA GLU A 83 5.86 -5.95 -22.98
C GLU A 83 5.42 -4.75 -23.87
N HIS A 84 4.26 -4.15 -23.56
CA HIS A 84 3.76 -2.86 -24.04
C HIS A 84 2.87 -2.22 -22.96
N GLN A 85 2.35 -1.01 -23.19
CA GLN A 85 1.41 -0.39 -22.25
C GLN A 85 0.16 -1.27 -22.08
N GLY A 86 -0.13 -1.70 -20.84
CA GLY A 86 -1.22 -2.64 -20.53
C GLY A 86 -0.90 -4.12 -20.78
N GLY A 87 0.24 -4.44 -21.39
CA GLY A 87 0.69 -5.81 -21.62
C GLY A 87 1.26 -6.47 -20.36
N ARG A 88 1.61 -7.75 -20.44
CA ARG A 88 2.15 -8.54 -19.32
C ARG A 88 3.54 -8.09 -18.89
N CYS A 89 3.88 -8.34 -17.63
CA CYS A 89 5.24 -8.19 -17.12
C CYS A 89 6.14 -9.35 -17.58
N MET A 90 7.36 -9.03 -18.01
CA MET A 90 8.37 -10.01 -18.38
C MET A 90 9.78 -9.51 -17.98
N PRO A 91 10.79 -10.41 -17.88
CA PRO A 91 12.15 -9.99 -17.56
C PRO A 91 12.66 -8.95 -18.57
N LYS A 92 13.23 -7.83 -18.09
CA LYS A 92 13.72 -6.73 -18.94
C LYS A 92 14.64 -7.19 -20.07
N ARG A 93 15.49 -8.19 -19.81
CA ARG A 93 16.40 -8.80 -20.79
C ARG A 93 15.72 -9.44 -22.01
N MET A 94 14.41 -9.68 -21.94
CA MET A 94 13.66 -10.32 -23.03
C MET A 94 13.15 -9.32 -24.07
N CYS A 95 13.35 -8.01 -23.88
CA CYS A 95 12.85 -7.00 -24.82
C CYS A 95 13.36 -7.18 -26.25
N ASP A 96 14.65 -7.47 -26.43
CA ASP A 96 15.21 -7.67 -27.78
C ASP A 96 14.51 -8.82 -28.51
N ILE A 97 14.22 -9.91 -27.79
CA ILE A 97 13.52 -11.08 -28.35
C ILE A 97 12.07 -10.72 -28.64
N TYR A 98 11.42 -9.98 -27.76
CA TYR A 98 10.03 -9.53 -27.92
C TYR A 98 9.87 -8.63 -29.14
N LEU A 99 10.69 -7.59 -29.27
CA LEU A 99 10.63 -6.64 -30.38
C LEU A 99 10.91 -7.30 -31.73
N ARG A 100 11.82 -8.29 -31.77
CA ARG A 100 12.12 -9.05 -33.00
C ARG A 100 10.98 -9.95 -33.46
N ARG A 101 10.07 -10.38 -32.57
CA ARG A 101 8.95 -11.26 -32.91
C ARG A 101 7.79 -10.56 -33.61
N GLY A 102 7.84 -9.23 -33.75
CA GLY A 102 6.76 -8.44 -34.32
C GLY A 102 5.67 -8.20 -33.28
N PHE A 103 5.49 -6.94 -32.89
CA PHE A 103 4.44 -6.55 -31.98
C PHE A 103 3.10 -6.48 -32.73
N ASN A 104 2.17 -7.38 -32.45
CA ASN A 104 0.77 -7.21 -32.84
C ASN A 104 0.11 -6.28 -31.82
N SER A 105 0.02 -4.99 -32.14
CA SER A 105 -0.86 -4.05 -31.44
C SER A 105 -2.30 -4.46 -31.74
N GLY A 106 -2.87 -5.33 -30.90
CA GLY A 106 -4.32 -5.59 -30.89
C GLY A 106 -5.08 -4.39 -30.35
#